data_AF-A0A7C6NX51-F1
#
_entry.id   AF-A0A7C6NX51-F1
#
_cell.length_a   1.000
_cell.length_b   1.000
_cell.length_c   1.000
_cell.angle_alpha   90.00
_cell.angle_beta   90.00
_cell.angle_gamma   90.00
#
_symmetry.space_group_name_H-M   'P 1'
#
loop_
_entity.id
_entity.type
_entity.pdbx_description
1 polymer ?
#
loop_
_entity_poly.entity_id
_entity_poly.type
_entity_poly.pdbx_seq_one_letter_code
_entity_poly.pdbx_strand_id
1 'polypeptide(L)'
;MSMLIQQPKLDMIIEVTGVEAVQDTLRKSLPPGCHLVDADAARLLVSVAFAQGAMVDQVKKTAAQIAGFAEEISQALAAWQEKAQAVDTLSREVAEAGTQAAAGVESTAGILEFIRKLARQTNILGLNASIEAARAGESGRGFAVVASEVRKLAAESDESVEKAAGAIEGLQEFLQNVRASMDETLVATETQVSLAEKISGSLQSLTESGAELAQLEN
;
A
#
# COMPACT_ATOMS: atom_id res chain seq x y z
N MET A 1 -28.44 13.97 69.81
CA MET A 1 -28.66 14.55 68.46
C MET A 1 -28.57 16.07 68.46
N SER A 2 -29.24 16.79 69.38
CA SER A 2 -29.21 18.27 69.41
C SER A 2 -27.81 18.90 69.50
N MET A 3 -26.88 18.33 70.29
CA MET A 3 -25.51 18.85 70.41
C MET A 3 -24.64 18.64 69.15
N LEU A 4 -24.95 17.65 68.31
CA LEU A 4 -24.19 17.37 67.08
C LEU A 4 -24.61 18.28 65.92
N ILE A 5 -25.88 18.67 65.87
CA ILE A 5 -26.46 19.50 64.82
C ILE A 5 -26.20 20.99 65.08
N GLN A 6 -25.95 21.39 66.34
CA GLN A 6 -25.68 22.77 66.74
C GLN A 6 -24.19 23.15 66.71
N GLN A 7 -23.34 22.38 66.01
CA GLN A 7 -21.93 22.75 65.90
C GLN A 7 -21.75 24.04 65.08
N PRO A 8 -20.83 24.93 65.48
CA PRO A 8 -20.53 26.13 64.71
C PRO A 8 -19.87 25.74 63.37
N LYS A 9 -20.36 26.34 62.26
CA LYS A 9 -19.91 26.12 60.87
C LYS A 9 -20.32 24.77 60.24
N LEU A 10 -21.49 24.25 60.58
CA LEU A 10 -22.04 23.09 59.90
C LEU A 10 -22.62 23.51 58.53
N ASP A 11 -22.00 23.07 57.42
CA ASP A 11 -22.42 23.43 56.05
C ASP A 11 -23.47 22.45 55.46
N MET A 12 -23.38 21.17 55.82
CA MET A 12 -24.23 20.11 55.26
C MET A 12 -24.45 18.97 56.25
N ILE A 13 -25.67 18.43 56.26
CA ILE A 13 -26.03 17.15 56.91
C ILE A 13 -26.51 16.20 55.82
N ILE A 14 -25.94 14.99 55.78
CA ILE A 14 -26.40 13.91 54.91
C ILE A 14 -27.13 12.89 55.78
N GLU A 15 -28.42 12.73 55.53
CA GLU A 15 -29.28 11.76 56.20
C GLU A 15 -29.37 10.50 55.33
N VAL A 16 -29.08 9.34 55.92
CA VAL A 16 -29.01 8.04 55.20
C VAL A 16 -29.88 6.96 55.85
N THR A 17 -30.76 7.36 56.76
CA THR A 17 -31.63 6.44 57.52
C THR A 17 -32.88 6.07 56.74
N GLY A 18 -33.36 6.94 55.84
CA GLY A 18 -34.60 6.74 55.07
C GLY A 18 -35.87 6.85 55.90
N VAL A 19 -35.77 7.36 57.14
CA VAL A 19 -36.89 7.48 58.07
C VAL A 19 -37.42 8.91 58.04
N GLU A 20 -38.66 9.09 57.57
CA GLU A 20 -39.32 10.40 57.43
C GLU A 20 -39.33 11.20 58.75
N ALA A 21 -39.55 10.54 59.89
CA ALA A 21 -39.50 11.18 61.20
C ALA A 21 -38.11 11.74 61.56
N VAL A 22 -37.03 11.10 61.10
CA VAL A 22 -35.65 11.57 61.30
C VAL A 22 -35.39 12.77 60.38
N GLN A 23 -35.79 12.69 59.12
CA GLN A 23 -35.67 13.78 58.14
C GLN A 23 -36.42 15.03 58.61
N ASP A 24 -37.66 14.90 59.10
CA ASP A 24 -38.46 15.99 59.64
C ASP A 24 -37.84 16.61 60.89
N THR A 25 -37.27 15.79 61.77
CA THR A 25 -36.57 16.25 62.97
C THR A 25 -35.32 17.05 62.61
N LEU A 26 -34.56 16.58 61.60
CA LEU A 26 -33.39 17.29 61.07
C LEU A 26 -33.82 18.61 60.44
N ARG A 27 -34.82 18.61 59.53
CA ARG A 27 -35.38 19.81 58.87
C ARG A 27 -35.74 20.92 59.85
N LYS A 28 -36.40 20.57 60.96
CA LYS A 28 -36.80 21.53 62.01
C LYS A 28 -35.64 22.05 62.86
N SER A 29 -34.53 21.33 62.90
CA SER A 29 -33.38 21.61 63.76
C SER A 29 -32.16 22.12 62.99
N LEU A 30 -32.27 22.39 61.68
CA LEU A 30 -31.14 22.86 60.87
C LEU A 30 -30.65 24.24 61.31
N PRO A 31 -29.34 24.41 61.48
CA PRO A 31 -28.73 25.74 61.62
C PRO A 31 -28.97 26.60 60.37
N PRO A 32 -29.07 27.94 60.51
CA PRO A 32 -29.13 28.84 59.36
C PRO A 32 -27.91 28.65 58.45
N GLY A 33 -28.14 28.46 57.14
CA GLY A 33 -27.08 28.26 56.14
C GLY A 33 -26.60 26.81 55.98
N CYS A 34 -27.04 25.88 56.81
CA CYS A 34 -26.76 24.45 56.64
C CYS A 34 -27.75 23.83 55.63
N HIS A 35 -27.26 22.94 54.76
CA HIS A 35 -28.10 22.19 53.81
C HIS A 35 -28.36 20.76 54.30
N LEU A 36 -29.59 20.26 54.10
CA LEU A 36 -29.93 18.86 54.35
C LEU A 36 -30.00 18.11 53.02
N VAL A 37 -29.16 17.08 52.88
CA VAL A 37 -29.29 16.05 51.85
C VAL A 37 -30.06 14.90 52.49
N ASP A 38 -31.26 14.62 51.99
CA ASP A 38 -32.06 13.51 52.49
C ASP A 38 -31.64 12.16 51.93
N ALA A 39 -32.22 11.08 52.45
CA ALA A 39 -31.88 9.72 52.04
C ALA A 39 -32.00 9.47 50.52
N ASP A 40 -32.97 10.09 49.84
CA ASP A 40 -33.12 9.92 48.38
C ASP A 40 -32.00 10.64 47.63
N ALA A 41 -31.70 11.89 48.00
CA ALA A 41 -30.58 12.64 47.43
C ALA A 41 -29.22 11.98 47.76
N ALA A 42 -29.05 11.45 48.97
CA ALA A 42 -27.85 10.73 49.38
C ALA A 42 -27.66 9.44 48.57
N ARG A 43 -28.75 8.70 48.33
CA ARG A 43 -28.75 7.50 47.48
C ARG A 43 -28.39 7.84 46.03
N LEU A 44 -28.89 8.96 45.51
CA LEU A 44 -28.50 9.47 44.18
C LEU A 44 -27.01 9.80 44.13
N LEU A 45 -26.47 10.53 45.10
CA LEU A 45 -25.04 10.87 45.16
C LEU A 45 -24.16 9.61 45.15
N VAL A 46 -24.51 8.60 45.94
CA VAL A 46 -23.80 7.32 45.97
C VAL A 46 -23.91 6.60 44.61
N SER A 47 -25.09 6.58 43.99
CA SER A 47 -25.27 5.95 42.67
C SER A 47 -24.45 6.64 41.57
N VAL A 48 -24.36 7.97 41.59
CA VAL A 48 -23.56 8.76 40.66
C VAL A 48 -22.07 8.50 40.90
N ALA A 49 -21.63 8.45 42.16
CA ALA A 49 -20.23 8.14 42.49
C ALA A 49 -19.82 6.74 42.01
N PHE A 50 -20.66 5.73 42.22
CA PHE A 50 -20.41 4.39 41.67
C PHE A 50 -20.41 4.36 40.14
N ALA A 51 -21.35 5.06 39.49
CA ALA A 51 -21.40 5.16 38.05
C ALA A 51 -20.17 5.87 37.46
N GLN A 52 -19.68 6.92 38.13
CA GLN A 52 -18.44 7.61 37.76
C GLN A 52 -17.22 6.70 37.88
N GLY A 53 -17.07 5.96 38.99
CA GLY A 53 -15.97 5.01 39.15
C GLY A 53 -15.95 3.94 38.06
N ALA A 54 -17.12 3.34 37.78
CA ALA A 54 -17.25 2.37 36.69
C ALA A 54 -16.95 2.98 35.31
N MET A 55 -17.30 4.26 35.09
CA MET A 55 -16.98 4.98 33.86
C MET A 55 -15.48 5.19 33.71
N VAL A 56 -14.75 5.57 34.77
CA VAL A 56 -13.30 5.74 34.71
C VAL A 56 -12.58 4.42 34.42
N ASP A 57 -12.97 3.34 35.09
CA ASP A 57 -12.44 1.99 34.81
C ASP A 57 -12.65 1.61 33.32
N GLN A 58 -13.82 1.91 32.78
CA GLN A 58 -14.12 1.65 31.37
C GLN A 58 -13.29 2.52 30.42
N VAL A 59 -13.04 3.79 30.75
CA VAL A 59 -12.16 4.69 29.98
C VAL A 59 -10.73 4.16 29.98
N LYS A 60 -10.21 3.75 31.14
CA LYS A 60 -8.85 3.15 31.26
C LYS A 60 -8.70 1.88 30.44
N LYS A 61 -9.71 1.01 30.47
CA LYS A 61 -9.72 -0.21 29.65
C LYS A 61 -9.70 0.12 28.16
N THR A 62 -10.48 1.12 27.73
CA THR A 62 -10.52 1.58 26.34
C THR A 62 -9.19 2.19 25.92
N ALA A 63 -8.55 2.97 26.79
CA ALA A 63 -7.22 3.54 26.57
C ALA A 63 -6.15 2.45 26.37
N ALA A 64 -6.16 1.40 27.18
CA ALA A 64 -5.26 0.26 27.03
C ALA A 64 -5.48 -0.48 25.70
N GLN A 65 -6.74 -0.62 25.25
CA GLN A 65 -7.07 -1.20 23.94
C GLN A 65 -6.55 -0.32 22.79
N ILE A 66 -6.71 1.00 22.88
CA ILE A 66 -6.18 1.95 21.90
C ILE A 66 -4.65 1.80 21.79
N ALA A 67 -3.94 1.72 22.93
CA ALA A 67 -2.50 1.53 22.93
C ALA A 67 -2.09 0.20 22.27
N GLY A 68 -2.82 -0.89 22.53
CA GLY A 68 -2.59 -2.19 21.89
C GLY A 68 -2.78 -2.12 20.36
N PHE A 69 -3.88 -1.55 19.89
CA PHE A 69 -4.10 -1.36 18.45
C PHE A 69 -3.07 -0.43 17.82
N ALA A 70 -2.63 0.59 18.55
CA ALA A 70 -1.63 1.50 18.03
C ALA A 70 -0.29 0.79 17.80
N GLU A 71 0.12 -0.07 18.73
CA GLU A 71 1.32 -0.90 18.58
C GLU A 71 1.22 -1.86 17.38
N GLU A 72 0.07 -2.52 17.21
CA GLU A 72 -0.17 -3.40 16.05
C GLU A 72 -0.07 -2.64 14.71
N ILE A 73 -0.66 -1.44 14.64
CA ILE A 73 -0.58 -0.59 13.44
C ILE A 73 0.87 -0.12 13.21
N SER A 74 1.61 0.24 14.27
CA SER A 74 3.01 0.65 14.19
C SER A 74 3.88 -0.45 13.55
N GLN A 75 3.72 -1.69 14.01
CA GLN A 75 4.44 -2.85 13.44
C GLN A 75 4.05 -3.11 11.99
N ALA A 76 2.75 -3.03 11.67
CA ALA A 76 2.28 -3.18 10.29
C ALA A 76 2.85 -2.09 9.37
N LEU A 77 2.99 -0.87 9.87
CA LEU A 77 3.55 0.25 9.13
C LEU A 77 5.04 0.07 8.83
N ALA A 78 5.81 -0.40 9.82
CA ALA A 78 7.23 -0.71 9.63
C ALA A 78 7.42 -1.80 8.56
N ALA A 79 6.63 -2.87 8.62
CA ALA A 79 6.65 -3.93 7.62
C ALA A 79 6.20 -3.43 6.23
N TRP A 80 5.28 -2.47 6.17
CA TRP A 80 4.90 -1.83 4.90
C TRP A 80 6.07 -1.04 4.32
N GLN A 81 6.72 -0.18 5.11
CA GLN A 81 7.85 0.63 4.64
C GLN A 81 8.99 -0.24 4.08
N GLU A 82 9.32 -1.35 4.75
CA GLU A 82 10.30 -2.32 4.24
C GLU A 82 9.89 -2.88 2.87
N LYS A 83 8.63 -3.29 2.72
CA LYS A 83 8.11 -3.81 1.44
C LYS A 83 8.07 -2.75 0.35
N ALA A 84 7.72 -1.51 0.68
CA ALA A 84 7.71 -0.41 -0.28
C ALA A 84 9.13 -0.15 -0.83
N GLN A 85 10.14 -0.19 0.04
CA GLN A 85 11.54 -0.09 -0.37
C GLN A 85 12.00 -1.26 -1.23
N ALA A 86 11.55 -2.49 -0.91
CA ALA A 86 11.81 -3.66 -1.74
C ALA A 86 11.16 -3.54 -3.14
N VAL A 87 9.95 -2.99 -3.23
CA VAL A 87 9.26 -2.73 -4.50
C VAL A 87 9.98 -1.65 -5.31
N ASP A 88 10.45 -0.55 -4.71
CA ASP A 88 11.25 0.46 -5.40
C ASP A 88 12.53 -0.15 -6.00
N THR A 89 13.24 -0.95 -5.21
CA THR A 89 14.47 -1.63 -5.64
C THR A 89 14.20 -2.57 -6.82
N LEU A 90 13.19 -3.44 -6.69
CA LEU A 90 12.80 -4.37 -7.74
C LEU A 90 12.35 -3.65 -9.01
N SER A 91 11.62 -2.54 -8.88
CA SER A 91 11.16 -1.75 -10.03
C SER A 91 12.34 -1.17 -10.82
N ARG A 92 13.38 -0.71 -10.11
CA ARG A 92 14.63 -0.23 -10.74
C ARG A 92 15.38 -1.36 -11.45
N GLU A 93 15.49 -2.54 -10.82
CA GLU A 93 16.13 -3.71 -11.44
C GLU A 93 15.39 -4.16 -12.72
N VAL A 94 14.05 -4.17 -12.69
CA VAL A 94 13.23 -4.50 -13.87
C VAL A 94 13.39 -3.44 -14.97
N ALA A 95 13.45 -2.15 -14.62
CA ALA A 95 13.68 -1.08 -15.58
C ALA A 95 15.06 -1.18 -16.26
N GLU A 96 16.09 -1.53 -15.49
CA GLU A 96 17.43 -1.77 -16.02
C GLU A 96 17.47 -2.99 -16.94
N ALA A 97 16.89 -4.11 -16.50
CA ALA A 97 16.76 -5.32 -17.31
C ALA A 97 15.98 -5.07 -18.60
N GLY A 98 14.90 -4.28 -18.53
CA GLY A 98 14.12 -3.85 -19.70
C GLY A 98 14.94 -3.01 -20.68
N THR A 99 15.80 -2.12 -20.17
CA THR A 99 16.72 -1.32 -20.99
C THR A 99 17.75 -2.18 -21.70
N GLN A 100 18.34 -3.16 -21.00
CA GLN A 100 19.29 -4.12 -21.60
C GLN A 100 18.60 -4.99 -22.66
N ALA A 101 17.38 -5.46 -22.39
CA ALA A 101 16.59 -6.22 -23.34
C ALA A 101 16.27 -5.40 -24.60
N ALA A 102 15.91 -4.12 -24.46
CA ALA A 102 15.64 -3.24 -25.58
C ALA A 102 16.86 -3.08 -26.50
N ALA A 103 18.05 -2.89 -25.92
CA ALA A 103 19.30 -2.83 -26.68
C ALA A 103 19.60 -4.15 -27.42
N GLY A 104 19.33 -5.30 -26.78
CA GLY A 104 19.48 -6.61 -27.42
C GLY A 104 18.51 -6.82 -28.59
N VAL A 105 17.28 -6.35 -28.44
CA VAL A 105 16.25 -6.40 -29.50
C VAL A 105 16.64 -5.50 -30.68
N GLU A 106 17.15 -4.29 -30.43
CA GLU A 106 17.67 -3.39 -31.48
C GLU A 106 18.86 -4.00 -32.22
N SER A 107 19.82 -4.60 -31.49
CA SER A 107 20.94 -5.32 -32.12
C SER A 107 20.46 -6.49 -32.99
N THR A 108 19.44 -7.22 -32.54
CA THR A 108 18.87 -8.34 -33.31
C THR A 108 18.16 -7.84 -34.56
N ALA A 109 17.45 -6.71 -34.49
CA ALA A 109 16.84 -6.07 -35.65
C ALA A 109 17.90 -5.72 -36.72
N GLY A 110 19.04 -5.15 -36.31
CA GLY A 110 20.15 -4.86 -37.22
C GLY A 110 20.75 -6.10 -37.88
N ILE A 111 20.87 -7.21 -37.15
CA ILE A 111 21.32 -8.50 -37.71
C ILE A 111 20.32 -9.01 -38.75
N LEU A 112 19.01 -8.94 -38.47
CA LEU A 112 17.97 -9.35 -39.41
C LEU A 112 18.01 -8.51 -40.69
N GLU A 113 18.19 -7.19 -40.59
CA GLU A 113 18.34 -6.33 -41.76
C GLU A 113 19.56 -6.73 -42.62
N PHE A 114 20.68 -7.05 -41.98
CA PHE A 114 21.87 -7.56 -42.67
C PHE A 114 21.62 -8.90 -43.38
N ILE A 115 20.96 -9.86 -42.72
CA ILE A 115 20.59 -11.14 -43.33
C ILE A 115 19.62 -10.92 -44.50
N ARG A 116 18.66 -10.00 -44.37
CA ARG A 116 17.75 -9.62 -45.45
C ARG A 116 18.50 -9.13 -46.68
N LYS A 117 19.50 -8.27 -46.46
CA LYS A 117 20.38 -7.77 -47.52
C LYS A 117 21.17 -8.91 -48.19
N LEU A 118 21.69 -9.86 -47.40
CA LEU A 118 22.39 -11.05 -47.93
C LEU A 118 21.46 -11.94 -48.75
N ALA A 119 20.23 -12.19 -48.29
CA ALA A 119 19.23 -12.96 -49.01
C ALA A 119 18.92 -12.32 -50.36
N ARG A 120 18.65 -11.01 -50.39
CA ARG A 120 18.43 -10.26 -51.63
C ARG A 120 19.62 -10.29 -52.58
N GLN A 121 20.84 -10.12 -52.07
CA GLN A 121 22.06 -10.18 -52.88
C GLN A 121 22.28 -11.59 -53.45
N THR A 122 22.03 -12.63 -52.66
CA THR A 122 22.11 -14.03 -53.09
C THR A 122 21.08 -14.34 -54.16
N ASN A 123 19.86 -13.80 -54.04
CA ASN A 123 18.83 -13.94 -55.08
C ASN A 123 19.27 -13.29 -56.40
N ILE A 124 19.91 -12.11 -56.37
CA ILE A 124 20.47 -11.46 -57.57
C ILE A 124 21.63 -12.28 -58.16
N LEU A 125 22.51 -12.83 -57.32
CA LEU A 125 23.59 -13.73 -57.76
C LEU A 125 23.04 -14.99 -58.46
N GLY A 126 22.03 -15.63 -57.86
CA GLY A 126 21.35 -16.78 -58.45
C GLY A 126 20.63 -16.44 -59.76
N LEU A 127 20.07 -15.24 -59.87
CA LEU A 127 19.48 -14.74 -61.12
C LEU A 127 20.54 -14.60 -62.22
N ASN A 128 21.68 -13.96 -61.92
CA ASN A 128 22.78 -13.82 -62.88
C ASN A 128 23.33 -15.18 -63.32
N ALA A 129 23.48 -16.13 -62.39
CA ALA A 129 23.89 -17.49 -62.69
C ALA A 129 22.88 -18.23 -63.58
N SER A 130 21.57 -18.03 -63.34
CA SER A 130 20.51 -18.61 -64.17
C SER A 130 20.56 -18.08 -65.61
N ILE A 131 20.84 -16.78 -65.78
CA ILE A 131 20.99 -16.14 -67.10
C ILE A 131 22.20 -16.71 -67.84
N GLU A 132 23.35 -16.83 -67.16
CA GLU A 132 24.57 -17.34 -67.80
C GLU A 132 24.45 -18.84 -68.13
N ALA A 133 23.78 -19.62 -67.27
CA ALA A 133 23.47 -21.02 -67.54
C ALA A 133 22.56 -21.17 -68.79
N ALA A 134 21.56 -20.30 -68.96
CA ALA A 134 20.73 -20.28 -70.17
C ALA A 134 21.55 -19.92 -71.42
N ARG A 135 22.51 -19.00 -71.27
CA ARG A 135 23.41 -18.57 -72.36
C ARG A 135 24.35 -19.67 -72.83
N ALA A 136 24.79 -20.55 -71.93
CA ALA A 136 25.62 -21.72 -72.23
C ALA A 136 24.84 -22.87 -72.90
N GLY A 137 23.51 -22.76 -73.05
CA GLY A 137 22.69 -23.76 -73.74
C GLY A 137 22.68 -25.12 -73.05
N GLU A 138 22.85 -26.20 -73.82
CA GLU A 138 22.88 -27.59 -73.31
C GLU A 138 23.96 -27.79 -72.22
N SER A 139 25.12 -27.16 -72.36
CA SER A 139 26.23 -27.26 -71.39
C SER A 139 25.92 -26.59 -70.04
N GLY A 140 24.93 -25.68 -69.99
CA GLY A 140 24.54 -24.96 -68.78
C GLY A 140 23.41 -25.60 -67.97
N ARG A 141 22.79 -26.69 -68.46
CA ARG A 141 21.59 -27.29 -67.83
C ARG A 141 21.77 -27.62 -66.35
N GLY A 142 22.91 -28.21 -65.96
CA GLY A 142 23.19 -28.53 -64.56
C GLY A 142 23.32 -27.27 -63.68
N PHE A 143 23.98 -26.23 -64.20
CA PHE A 143 24.11 -24.94 -63.50
C PHE A 143 22.78 -24.21 -63.38
N ALA A 144 21.88 -24.34 -64.35
CA ALA A 144 20.54 -23.74 -64.29
C ALA A 144 19.70 -24.31 -63.13
N VAL A 145 19.80 -25.61 -62.86
CA VAL A 145 19.12 -26.25 -61.72
C VAL A 145 19.67 -25.70 -60.40
N VAL A 146 21.00 -25.65 -60.25
CA VAL A 146 21.64 -25.11 -59.04
C VAL A 146 21.26 -23.64 -58.83
N ALA A 147 21.28 -22.83 -59.89
CA ALA A 147 20.92 -21.42 -59.82
C ALA A 147 19.46 -21.19 -59.40
N SER A 148 18.54 -22.04 -59.87
CA SER A 148 17.13 -22.02 -59.43
C SER A 148 16.99 -22.35 -57.94
N GLU A 149 17.71 -23.36 -57.45
CA GLU A 149 17.67 -23.74 -56.03
C GLU A 149 18.24 -22.64 -55.13
N VAL A 150 19.35 -22.00 -55.55
CA VAL A 150 19.92 -20.85 -54.84
C VAL A 150 18.92 -19.69 -54.74
N ARG A 151 18.19 -19.38 -55.82
CA ARG A 151 17.15 -18.33 -55.80
C ARG A 151 16.01 -18.68 -54.86
N LYS A 152 15.57 -19.94 -54.85
CA LYS A 152 14.51 -20.43 -53.96
C LYS A 152 14.92 -20.29 -52.50
N LEU A 153 16.10 -20.78 -52.12
CA LEU A 153 16.64 -20.65 -50.76
C LEU A 153 16.80 -19.18 -50.32
N ALA A 154 17.22 -18.31 -51.25
CA ALA A 154 17.33 -16.88 -50.98
C ALA A 154 15.97 -16.23 -50.73
N ALA A 155 14.93 -16.61 -51.47
CA ALA A 155 13.56 -16.13 -51.25
C ALA A 155 12.97 -16.63 -49.92
N GLU A 156 13.15 -17.92 -49.61
CA GLU A 156 12.73 -18.51 -48.33
C GLU A 156 13.46 -17.85 -47.13
N SER A 157 14.72 -17.46 -47.33
CA SER A 157 15.49 -16.70 -46.32
C SER A 157 14.92 -15.29 -46.10
N ASP A 158 14.57 -14.55 -47.18
CA ASP A 158 13.96 -13.21 -47.07
C ASP A 158 12.60 -13.27 -46.35
N GLU A 159 11.77 -14.27 -46.67
CA GLU A 159 10.48 -14.49 -45.99
C GLU A 159 10.67 -14.82 -44.49
N SER A 160 11.64 -15.66 -44.17
CA SER A 160 11.94 -16.03 -42.78
C SER A 160 12.41 -14.83 -41.95
N VAL A 161 13.25 -13.98 -42.55
CA VAL A 161 13.71 -12.73 -41.94
C VAL A 161 12.55 -11.76 -41.71
N GLU A 162 11.61 -11.65 -42.64
CA GLU A 162 10.42 -10.80 -42.49
C GLU A 162 9.54 -11.24 -41.32
N LYS A 163 9.31 -12.55 -41.17
CA LYS A 163 8.59 -13.10 -40.00
C LYS A 163 9.33 -12.82 -38.68
N ALA A 164 10.64 -12.98 -38.67
CA ALA A 164 11.45 -12.67 -37.49
C ALA A 164 11.42 -11.18 -37.14
N ALA A 165 11.42 -10.29 -38.14
CA ALA A 165 11.31 -8.84 -37.93
C ALA A 165 9.99 -8.47 -37.26
N GLY A 166 8.86 -9.05 -37.69
CA GLY A 166 7.56 -8.83 -37.03
C GLY A 166 7.54 -9.29 -35.57
N ALA A 167 8.21 -10.40 -35.23
CA ALA A 167 8.35 -10.85 -33.85
C ALA A 167 9.20 -9.88 -33.00
N ILE A 168 10.24 -9.29 -33.59
CA ILE A 168 11.10 -8.27 -32.97
C ILE A 168 10.32 -6.97 -32.70
N GLU A 169 9.48 -6.52 -33.64
CA GLU A 169 8.60 -5.36 -33.43
C GLU A 169 7.65 -5.58 -32.25
N GLY A 170 7.03 -6.76 -32.15
CA GLY A 170 6.19 -7.12 -31.00
C GLY A 170 6.94 -7.14 -29.67
N LEU A 171 8.22 -7.56 -29.67
CA LEU A 171 9.08 -7.49 -28.47
C LEU A 171 9.41 -6.04 -28.08
N GLN A 172 9.62 -5.15 -29.05
CA GLN A 172 9.86 -3.73 -28.77
C GLN A 172 8.63 -3.09 -28.10
N GLU A 173 7.43 -3.35 -28.62
CA GLU A 173 6.17 -2.86 -28.03
C GLU A 173 5.97 -3.42 -26.62
N PHE A 174 6.21 -4.72 -26.42
CA PHE A 174 6.14 -5.34 -25.09
C PHE A 174 7.07 -4.66 -24.09
N LEU A 175 8.32 -4.38 -24.47
CA LEU A 175 9.28 -3.71 -23.59
C LEU A 175 8.89 -2.26 -23.27
N GLN A 176 8.25 -1.55 -24.20
CA GLN A 176 7.69 -0.22 -23.93
C GLN A 176 6.56 -0.28 -22.89
N ASN A 177 5.69 -1.28 -22.99
CA ASN A 177 4.61 -1.49 -22.02
C ASN A 177 5.15 -1.86 -20.64
N VAL A 178 6.19 -2.70 -20.57
CA VAL A 178 6.88 -3.02 -19.31
C VAL A 178 7.44 -1.75 -18.66
N ARG A 179 8.10 -0.88 -19.44
CA ARG A 179 8.63 0.38 -18.93
C ARG A 179 7.54 1.29 -18.37
N ALA A 180 6.44 1.47 -19.10
CA ALA A 180 5.32 2.29 -18.63
C ALA A 180 4.72 1.73 -17.32
N SER A 181 4.57 0.41 -17.22
CA SER A 181 4.07 -0.24 -16.00
C SER A 181 5.02 -0.06 -14.81
N MET A 182 6.34 -0.04 -15.04
CA MET A 182 7.32 0.24 -13.98
C MET A 182 7.25 1.69 -13.51
N ASP A 183 7.10 2.66 -14.43
CA ASP A 183 6.92 4.07 -14.07
C ASP A 183 5.67 4.29 -13.21
N GLU A 184 4.55 3.65 -13.56
CA GLU A 184 3.32 3.66 -12.73
C GLU A 184 3.53 3.02 -11.35
N THR A 185 4.28 1.92 -11.30
CA THR A 185 4.59 1.21 -10.04
C THR A 185 5.43 2.08 -9.11
N LEU A 186 6.40 2.84 -9.64
CA LEU A 186 7.22 3.77 -8.87
C LEU A 186 6.36 4.89 -8.26
N VAL A 187 5.49 5.52 -9.05
CA VAL A 187 4.57 6.57 -8.56
C VAL A 187 3.62 6.04 -7.48
N ALA A 188 3.09 4.83 -7.67
CA ALA A 188 2.24 4.19 -6.66
C ALA A 188 3.01 3.93 -5.36
N THR A 189 4.27 3.49 -5.46
CA THR A 189 5.15 3.24 -4.31
C THR A 189 5.46 4.51 -3.54
N GLU A 190 5.78 5.62 -4.23
CA GLU A 190 5.97 6.93 -3.60
C GLU A 190 4.72 7.39 -2.84
N THR A 191 3.54 7.19 -3.45
CA THR A 191 2.26 7.51 -2.81
C THR A 191 2.02 6.68 -1.55
N GLN A 192 2.35 5.38 -1.59
CA GLN A 192 2.24 4.50 -0.42
C GLN A 192 3.15 4.92 0.72
N VAL A 193 4.39 5.32 0.43
CA VAL A 193 5.32 5.84 1.45
C VAL A 193 4.76 7.10 2.11
N SER A 194 4.23 8.04 1.33
CA SER A 194 3.62 9.26 1.88
C SER A 194 2.38 8.97 2.74
N LEU A 195 1.55 7.99 2.34
CA LEU A 195 0.40 7.57 3.15
C LEU A 195 0.85 6.91 4.45
N ALA A 196 1.91 6.10 4.42
CA ALA A 196 2.47 5.49 5.61
C ALA A 196 2.94 6.55 6.61
N GLU A 197 3.62 7.61 6.16
CA GLU A 197 4.03 8.73 7.02
C GLU A 197 2.84 9.43 7.68
N LYS A 198 1.75 9.67 6.93
CA LYS A 198 0.51 10.27 7.48
C LYS A 198 -0.14 9.37 8.54
N ILE A 199 -0.15 8.06 8.31
CA ILE A 199 -0.64 7.09 9.29
C ILE A 199 0.23 7.13 10.54
N SER A 200 1.56 7.16 10.39
CA SER A 200 2.50 7.27 11.52
C SER A 200 2.21 8.50 12.39
N GLY A 201 2.04 9.68 11.77
CA GLY A 201 1.72 10.91 12.50
C GLY A 201 0.37 10.83 13.23
N SER A 202 -0.66 10.27 12.58
CA SER A 202 -1.97 10.08 13.20
C SER A 202 -1.92 9.09 14.37
N LEU A 203 -1.09 8.06 14.24
CA LEU A 203 -0.87 7.04 15.26
C LEU A 203 -0.20 7.63 16.49
N GLN A 204 0.78 8.52 16.30
CA GLN A 204 1.40 9.24 17.40
C GLN A 204 0.36 10.05 18.19
N SER A 205 -0.47 10.84 17.51
CA SER A 205 -1.54 11.60 18.19
C SER A 205 -2.55 10.70 18.91
N LEU A 206 -2.86 9.52 18.34
CA LEU A 206 -3.74 8.53 18.96
C LEU A 206 -3.10 7.93 20.23
N THR A 207 -1.81 7.64 20.21
CA THR A 207 -1.09 7.11 21.38
C THR A 207 -0.99 8.14 22.50
N GLU A 208 -0.77 9.42 22.16
CA GLU A 208 -0.78 10.53 23.11
C GLU A 208 -2.16 10.68 23.77
N SER A 209 -3.23 10.70 22.96
CA SER A 209 -4.61 10.76 23.46
C SER A 209 -4.97 9.56 24.35
N GLY A 210 -4.54 8.35 23.94
CA GLY A 210 -4.72 7.14 24.74
C GLY A 210 -3.98 7.20 26.08
N ALA A 211 -2.77 7.73 26.10
CA ALA A 211 -1.99 7.92 27.32
C ALA A 211 -2.66 8.92 28.29
N GLU A 212 -3.20 10.03 27.77
CA GLU A 212 -3.98 10.99 28.57
C GLU A 212 -5.21 10.33 29.21
N LEU A 213 -5.97 9.54 28.44
CA LEU A 213 -7.13 8.82 28.96
C LEU A 213 -6.77 7.78 30.03
N ALA A 214 -5.60 7.14 29.92
CA ALA A 214 -5.11 6.23 30.94
C ALA A 214 -4.71 6.94 32.25
N GLN A 215 -4.37 8.23 32.17
CA GLN A 215 -3.98 9.08 33.30
C GLN A 215 -5.14 9.80 33.98
N LEU A 216 -6.39 9.63 33.50
CA LEU A 216 -7.60 10.11 34.19
C LEU A 216 -7.80 9.34 35.50
N GLU A 217 -7.06 9.72 36.55
CA GLU A 217 -7.30 9.47 37.99
C GLU A 217 -6.06 9.84 38.84
N ASN A 218 -5.51 11.03 38.61
CA ASN A 218 -4.83 11.79 39.67
C ASN A 218 -5.65 13.05 39.94
#